data_AF-A0AAD7VN04-F1
#
_entry.id   AF-A0AAD7VN04-F1
#
_cell.length_a   1.000
_cell.length_b   1.000
_cell.length_c   1.000
_cell.angle_alpha   90.00
_cell.angle_beta   90.00
_cell.angle_gamma   90.00
#
_symmetry.space_group_name_H-M   'P 1'
#
loop_
_entity.id
_entity.type
_entity.pdbx_description
1 polymer ?
#
loop_
_entity_poly.entity_id
_entity_poly.type
_entity_poly.pdbx_seq_one_letter_code
_entity_poly.pdbx_strand_id
1 'polypeptide(L)'
;MDDIGSRKFEQKSKHVASAVECYMKQHGVTEEEAFKILEEEVSNAWKDINEDFLKPTAVPVHFLDCVINHTRVLNFLYGYELDKYTEGVLMKDYVATLFVDPIPIEKDS
;
A
#
# COMPACT_ATOMS: atom_id res chain seq x y z
N MET A 1 -2.84 4.01 3.85
CA MET A 1 -1.53 3.67 3.25
C MET A 1 -1.00 4.83 2.41
N ASP A 2 -1.80 5.36 1.48
CA ASP A 2 -1.43 6.54 0.67
C ASP A 2 -0.95 7.71 1.54
N ASP A 3 -1.81 8.24 2.43
CA ASP A 3 -1.48 9.29 3.41
C ASP A 3 -0.27 9.01 4.31
N ILE A 4 0.19 7.76 4.39
CA ILE A 4 1.41 7.37 5.12
C ILE A 4 2.62 7.47 4.17
N GLY A 5 2.48 6.93 2.96
CA GLY A 5 3.51 6.91 1.91
C GLY A 5 3.81 8.27 1.28
N SER A 6 2.78 9.06 0.99
CA SER A 6 2.89 10.36 0.32
C SER A 6 3.17 11.52 1.28
N ARG A 7 3.01 11.32 2.60
CA ARG A 7 3.01 12.40 3.60
C ARG A 7 4.21 13.35 3.50
N LYS A 8 5.43 12.82 3.35
CA LYS A 8 6.65 13.63 3.28
C LYS A 8 6.65 14.57 2.06
N PHE A 9 6.00 14.16 0.98
CA PHE A 9 5.80 14.98 -0.21
C PHE A 9 4.65 15.97 -0.02
N GLU A 10 3.54 15.54 0.57
CA GLU A 10 2.36 16.39 0.86
C GLU A 10 2.70 17.55 1.81
N GLN A 11 3.48 17.30 2.86
CA GLN A 11 3.91 18.32 3.81
C GLN A 11 4.76 19.42 3.14
N LYS A 12 5.54 19.09 2.11
CA LYS A 12 6.34 20.06 1.36
C LYS A 12 5.48 20.95 0.46
N SER A 13 4.35 20.43 -0.02
CA SER A 13 3.46 21.15 -0.94
C SER A 13 2.39 22.00 -0.24
N LYS A 14 2.33 21.99 1.11
CA LYS A 14 1.28 22.64 1.93
C LYS A 14 -0.14 22.17 1.54
N HIS A 15 -0.27 20.94 1.05
CA HIS A 15 -1.56 20.36 0.69
C HIS A 15 -2.36 19.95 1.93
N VAL A 16 -3.57 19.42 1.69
CA VAL A 16 -4.59 19.00 2.67
C VAL A 16 -3.98 18.23 3.85
N ALA A 17 -4.57 18.38 5.04
CA ALA A 17 -4.14 17.64 6.22
C ALA A 17 -4.25 16.13 6.00
N SER A 18 -3.12 15.42 6.06
CA SER A 18 -3.05 13.96 5.96
C SER A 18 -3.78 13.26 7.12
N ALA A 19 -4.10 11.98 6.98
CA ALA A 19 -4.64 11.17 8.08
C ALA A 19 -3.77 11.25 9.35
N VAL A 20 -2.44 11.31 9.22
CA VAL A 20 -1.51 11.46 10.35
C VAL A 20 -1.76 12.78 11.09
N GLU A 21 -1.83 13.90 10.37
CA GLU A 21 -2.06 15.22 10.96
C GLU A 21 -3.46 15.35 11.55
N CYS A 22 -4.46 14.78 10.88
CA CYS A 22 -5.83 14.71 11.39
C CYS A 22 -5.88 13.92 12.71
N TYR A 23 -5.23 12.76 12.77
CA TYR A 23 -5.20 11.91 13.96
C TYR A 23 -4.47 12.58 15.12
N MET A 24 -3.30 13.17 14.87
CA MET A 24 -2.55 13.96 15.86
C MET A 24 -3.40 15.08 16.45
N LYS A 25 -4.07 15.86 15.59
CA LYS A 25 -4.91 16.98 16.02
C LYS A 25 -6.14 16.52 16.81
N GLN A 26 -6.76 15.42 16.41
CA GLN A 26 -7.97 14.89 17.05
C GLN A 26 -7.67 14.30 18.43
N HIS A 27 -6.54 13.60 18.58
CA HIS A 27 -6.23 12.83 19.79
C HIS A 27 -5.14 13.48 20.67
N GLY A 28 -4.51 14.57 20.21
CA GLY A 28 -3.45 15.24 20.96
C GLY A 28 -2.18 14.40 21.11
N VAL A 29 -1.95 13.47 20.18
CA VAL A 29 -0.83 12.51 20.20
C VAL A 29 0.35 12.99 19.35
N THR A 30 1.50 12.37 19.57
CA THR A 30 2.70 12.58 18.75
C THR A 30 2.54 12.00 17.34
N GLU A 31 3.40 12.43 16.42
CA GLU A 31 3.45 11.90 15.05
C GLU A 31 3.77 10.40 15.03
N GLU A 32 4.72 9.96 15.85
CA GLU A 32 5.12 8.55 15.97
C GLU A 32 3.96 7.66 16.46
N GLU A 33 3.21 8.15 17.46
CA GLU A 33 2.01 7.45 17.96
C GLU A 33 0.91 7.39 16.90
N ALA A 34 0.65 8.50 16.19
CA ALA A 34 -0.35 8.52 15.12
C ALA A 34 0.04 7.56 13.98
N PHE A 35 1.31 7.55 13.59
CA PHE A 35 1.84 6.67 12.56
C PHE A 35 1.67 5.20 12.96
N LYS A 36 2.09 4.84 14.18
CA LYS A 36 1.97 3.48 14.70
C LYS A 36 0.51 3.00 14.71
N ILE A 37 -0.42 3.83 15.17
CA ILE A 37 -1.85 3.47 15.17
C ILE A 37 -2.36 3.25 13.75
N LEU A 38 -2.01 4.13 12.81
CA LEU A 38 -2.45 3.98 11.42
C LEU A 38 -1.86 2.72 10.75
N GLU A 39 -0.62 2.34 11.09
CA GLU A 39 -0.05 1.06 10.66
C GLU A 39 -0.76 -0.15 11.29
N GLU A 40 -1.13 -0.06 12.58
CA GLU A 40 -1.91 -1.09 13.26
C GLU A 40 -3.29 -1.26 12.61
N GLU A 41 -3.97 -0.17 12.26
CA GLU A 41 -5.24 -0.21 11.52
C GLU A 41 -5.09 -0.87 10.14
N VAL A 42 -4.02 -0.56 9.40
CA VAL A 42 -3.71 -1.24 8.13
C VAL A 42 -3.48 -2.74 8.35
N SER A 43 -2.74 -3.11 9.40
CA SER A 43 -2.49 -4.51 9.75
C SER A 43 -3.77 -5.26 10.11
N ASN A 44 -4.67 -4.62 10.86
CA ASN A 44 -5.95 -5.20 11.24
C ASN A 44 -6.86 -5.37 10.02
N ALA A 45 -6.95 -4.38 9.14
CA ALA A 45 -7.69 -4.50 7.88
C ALA A 45 -7.18 -5.66 7.00
N TRP A 46 -5.86 -5.90 6.98
CA TRP A 46 -5.30 -7.08 6.29
C TRP A 46 -5.76 -8.41 6.92
N LYS A 47 -5.89 -8.49 8.24
CA LYS A 47 -6.41 -9.68 8.93
C LYS A 47 -7.89 -9.90 8.60
N ASP A 48 -8.68 -8.85 8.59
CA ASP A 48 -10.11 -8.90 8.26
C ASP A 48 -10.32 -9.42 6.83
N ILE A 49 -9.56 -8.89 5.88
CA ILE A 49 -9.57 -9.38 4.49
C ILE A 49 -9.22 -10.87 4.43
N ASN A 50 -8.16 -11.30 5.11
CA ASN A 50 -7.77 -12.71 5.11
C ASN A 50 -8.84 -13.62 5.74
N GLU A 51 -9.48 -13.17 6.82
CA GLU A 51 -10.55 -13.91 7.49
C GLU A 51 -11.78 -14.06 6.58
N ASP A 52 -12.18 -13.00 5.88
CA ASP A 52 -13.34 -13.00 5.01
C ASP A 52 -13.13 -13.87 3.76
N PHE A 53 -11.90 -14.00 3.27
CA PHE A 53 -11.55 -14.93 2.19
C PHE A 53 -11.67 -16.41 2.60
N LEU A 54 -11.68 -16.72 3.90
CA LEU A 54 -11.87 -18.10 4.40
C LEU A 54 -13.35 -18.47 4.58
N LYS A 55 -14.24 -17.49 4.57
CA LYS A 55 -15.68 -17.69 4.76
C LYS A 55 -16.38 -17.90 3.41
N PRO A 56 -17.57 -18.55 3.39
CA PRO A 56 -18.40 -18.56 2.20
C PRO A 56 -18.72 -17.14 1.74
N THR A 57 -18.53 -16.88 0.45
CA THR A 57 -18.58 -15.52 -0.10
C THR A 57 -19.96 -15.23 -0.69
N ALA A 58 -20.47 -14.01 -0.45
CA ALA A 58 -21.74 -13.57 -1.04
C ALA A 58 -21.64 -13.28 -2.55
N VAL A 59 -20.40 -13.14 -3.04
CA VAL A 59 -20.07 -12.83 -4.43
C VAL A 59 -19.14 -13.88 -5.03
N PRO A 60 -19.09 -14.02 -6.37
CA PRO A 60 -18.10 -14.85 -7.03
C PRO A 60 -16.66 -14.49 -6.66
N VAL A 61 -15.80 -15.50 -6.54
CA VAL A 61 -14.39 -15.36 -6.11
C VAL A 61 -13.59 -14.39 -6.97
N HIS A 62 -13.84 -14.32 -8.28
CA HIS A 62 -13.10 -13.41 -9.17
C HIS A 62 -13.29 -11.92 -8.83
N PHE A 63 -14.42 -11.54 -8.21
CA PHE A 63 -14.59 -10.17 -7.72
C PHE A 63 -13.71 -9.91 -6.49
N LEU A 64 -13.55 -10.91 -5.64
CA LEU A 64 -12.65 -10.84 -4.50
C LEU A 64 -11.20 -10.78 -4.96
N ASP A 65 -10.82 -11.55 -5.99
CA ASP A 65 -9.49 -11.47 -6.60
C ASP A 65 -9.15 -10.04 -7.07
N CYS A 66 -10.12 -9.32 -7.62
CA CYS A 66 -9.93 -7.92 -7.99
C CYS A 66 -9.63 -7.03 -6.76
N VAL A 67 -10.41 -7.18 -5.69
CA VAL A 67 -10.23 -6.41 -4.44
C VAL A 67 -8.89 -6.71 -3.79
N ILE A 68 -8.53 -7.99 -3.62
CA ILE A 68 -7.26 -8.36 -2.96
C ILE A 68 -6.06 -7.93 -3.80
N ASN A 69 -6.12 -8.07 -5.13
CA ASN A 69 -5.04 -7.62 -5.99
C ASN A 69 -4.90 -6.09 -5.97
N HIS A 70 -6.01 -5.36 -5.88
CA HIS A 70 -5.97 -3.91 -5.68
C HIS A 70 -5.29 -3.53 -4.35
N THR A 71 -5.67 -4.17 -3.24
CA THR A 71 -5.02 -3.95 -1.94
C THR A 71 -3.53 -4.29 -1.96
N ARG A 72 -3.14 -5.39 -2.64
CA ARG A 72 -1.73 -5.75 -2.84
C ARG A 72 -0.96 -4.69 -3.62
N VAL A 73 -1.56 -4.13 -4.67
CA VAL A 73 -0.96 -3.04 -5.46
C VAL A 73 -0.78 -1.79 -4.59
N LEU A 74 -1.81 -1.39 -3.83
CA LEU A 74 -1.69 -0.24 -2.91
C LEU A 74 -0.59 -0.46 -1.87
N ASN A 75 -0.52 -1.66 -1.28
CA ASN A 75 0.52 -1.99 -0.31
C ASN A 75 1.92 -1.97 -0.94
N PHE A 76 2.04 -2.45 -2.17
CA PHE A 76 3.30 -2.41 -2.90
C PHE A 76 3.72 -0.97 -3.25
N LEU A 77 2.79 -0.14 -3.72
CA LEU A 77 3.06 1.25 -4.12
C LEU A 77 3.39 2.16 -2.94
N TYR A 78 2.64 2.04 -1.84
CA TYR A 78 2.66 2.98 -0.71
C TYR A 78 3.30 2.44 0.56
N GLY A 79 3.66 1.16 0.59
CA GLY A 79 4.36 0.55 1.71
C GLY A 79 5.76 1.16 1.91
N TYR A 80 6.26 1.04 3.15
CA TYR A 80 7.57 1.57 3.56
C TYR A 80 7.71 3.09 3.44
N GLU A 81 6.60 3.84 3.60
CA GLU A 81 6.59 5.31 3.53
C GLU A 81 7.11 5.88 2.20
N LEU A 82 6.80 5.21 1.08
CA LEU A 82 7.19 5.63 -0.26
C LEU A 82 5.96 5.93 -1.10
N ASP A 83 6.04 6.89 -2.02
CA ASP A 83 5.02 7.08 -3.07
C ASP A 83 5.60 6.62 -4.41
N LYS A 84 5.62 5.30 -4.63
CA LYS A 84 6.16 4.73 -5.88
C LYS A 84 5.29 5.04 -7.10
N TYR A 85 4.05 5.47 -6.90
CA TYR A 85 3.16 5.84 -7.97
C TYR A 85 3.58 7.19 -8.59
N THR A 86 3.79 8.20 -7.76
CA THR A 86 4.24 9.52 -8.21
C THR A 86 5.75 9.52 -8.49
N GLU A 87 6.55 8.88 -7.65
CA GLU A 87 8.01 8.78 -7.80
C GLU A 87 8.40 7.60 -8.69
N GLY A 88 8.08 7.67 -9.98
CA GLY A 88 8.23 6.56 -10.94
C GLY A 88 9.65 5.98 -11.08
N VAL A 89 10.70 6.69 -10.61
CA VAL A 89 12.07 6.13 -10.52
C VAL A 89 12.13 4.91 -9.61
N LEU A 90 11.31 4.86 -8.55
CA LEU A 90 11.22 3.74 -7.62
C LEU A 90 10.59 2.49 -8.25
N MET A 91 9.92 2.65 -9.39
CA MET A 91 9.24 1.57 -10.13
C MET A 91 10.06 1.01 -11.28
N LYS A 92 11.15 1.68 -11.67
CA LYS A 92 11.88 1.41 -12.91
C LYS A 92 12.32 -0.04 -13.04
N ASP A 93 12.92 -0.59 -11.99
CA ASP A 93 13.47 -1.96 -12.02
C ASP A 93 12.36 -3.02 -12.02
N TYR A 94 11.23 -2.74 -11.35
CA TYR A 94 10.05 -3.63 -11.38
C TYR A 94 9.41 -3.66 -12.76
N VAL A 95 9.28 -2.50 -13.41
CA VAL A 95 8.76 -2.40 -14.78
C VAL A 95 9.69 -3.11 -15.76
N ALA A 96 11.01 -2.92 -15.61
CA ALA A 96 11.99 -3.61 -16.44
C ALA A 96 11.87 -5.13 -16.31
N THR A 97 11.84 -5.64 -15.08
CA THR A 97 11.73 -7.08 -14.79
C THR A 97 10.44 -7.71 -15.34
N LEU A 98 9.32 -6.97 -15.35
CA LEU A 98 8.03 -7.49 -15.79
C LEU A 98 7.80 -7.37 -17.31
N PHE A 99 8.35 -6.33 -17.94
CA PHE A 99 7.95 -5.94 -19.31
C PHE A 99 9.11 -5.78 -20.29
N VAL A 100 10.35 -5.75 -19.82
CA VAL A 100 11.54 -5.48 -20.67
C VAL A 100 12.47 -6.67 -20.66
N ASP A 101 12.82 -7.18 -19.49
CA ASP A 101 13.83 -8.22 -19.31
C ASP A 101 13.17 -9.60 -19.30
N PRO A 102 13.43 -10.47 -20.30
CA PRO A 102 12.87 -11.81 -20.32
C PRO A 102 13.51 -12.69 -19.26
N ILE A 103 12.73 -13.62 -18.70
CA ILE A 103 13.24 -14.65 -17.80
C ILE A 103 14.17 -15.58 -18.61
N PRO A 104 15.44 -15.77 -18.21
CA PRO A 104 16.35 -16.69 -18.89
C PRO A 104 15.80 -18.11 -18.87
N ILE A 105 15.80 -18.78 -20.02
CA ILE A 105 15.48 -20.21 -20.11
C ILE A 105 16.80 -20.96 -20.13
N GLU A 106 17.07 -21.75 -19.09
CA GLU A 106 18.19 -22.68 -19.10
C GLU A 106 17.95 -23.75 -20.18
N LYS A 107 18.95 -23.99 -21.04
CA LYS A 107 18.89 -25.11 -21.99
C LYS A 107 19.41 -26.34 -21.28
N ASP A 108 18.52 -27.30 -21.02
CA ASP A 108 18.91 -28.65 -20.63
C ASP A 108 19.92 -29.19 -21.67
N SER A 109 21.13 -29.48 -21.21
CA SER A 109 22.28 -29.95 -22.01
C SER A 109 22.30 -31.47 -22.08
#